data_AF-A0A965MGN2-F1
#
_entry.id   AF-A0A965MGN2-F1
#
_cell.length_a   1.000
_cell.length_b   1.000
_cell.length_c   1.000
_cell.angle_alpha   90.00
_cell.angle_beta   90.00
_cell.angle_gamma   90.00
#
_symmetry.space_group_name_H-M   'P 1'
#
loop_
_entity.id
_entity.type
_entity.pdbx_description
1 polymer ?
#
loop_
_entity_poly.entity_id
_entity_poly.type
_entity_poly.pdbx_seq_one_letter_code
_entity_poly.pdbx_strand_id
1 'polypeptide(L)'
;AEVEGIAKWWWEKRLQNQIYDKNYSVFNFPRQAFHQLRALPSGHVALDLYLYLHDKHGHILGKTFQISVDALQRTAGFACGQKALRKAINQLLELGYLTIFKSYSVGKHGRIFQLSKPNDVV
;
A
#
# COMPACT_ATOMS: atom_id res chain seq x y z
N ALA A 1 16.18 34.07 15.93
CA ALA A 1 16.24 32.73 16.54
C ALA A 1 15.25 31.75 15.91
N GLU A 2 13.93 31.85 16.15
CA GLU A 2 12.97 30.83 15.67
C GLU A 2 12.82 30.81 14.13
N VAL A 3 12.69 31.98 13.50
CA VAL A 3 12.59 32.11 12.04
C VAL A 3 13.85 31.59 11.33
N GLU A 4 15.03 31.87 11.89
CA GLU A 4 16.32 31.38 11.35
C GLU A 4 16.43 29.85 11.49
N GLY A 5 15.94 29.29 12.59
CA GLY A 5 15.87 27.84 12.80
C GLY A 5 14.98 27.15 11.77
N ILE A 6 13.79 27.71 11.50
CA ILE A 6 12.87 27.20 10.48
C ILE A 6 13.48 27.33 9.08
N ALA A 7 14.11 28.46 8.77
CA ALA A 7 14.76 28.69 7.47
C ALA A 7 15.92 27.71 7.24
N LYS A 8 16.75 27.47 8.26
CA LYS A 8 17.84 26.50 8.21
C LYS A 8 17.31 25.07 8.01
N TRP A 9 16.31 24.67 8.79
CA TRP A 9 15.66 23.37 8.65
C TRP A 9 15.10 23.16 7.23
N TRP A 10 14.41 24.16 6.69
CA TRP A 10 13.84 24.07 5.34
C TRP A 10 14.93 23.98 4.27
N TRP A 11 16.02 24.74 4.43
CA TRP A 11 17.17 24.68 3.53
C TRP A 11 17.86 23.31 3.56
N GLU A 12 18.05 22.72 4.74
CA GLU A 12 18.59 21.36 4.90
C GLU A 12 17.69 20.30 4.23
N LYS A 13 16.37 20.39 4.41
CA LYS A 13 15.41 19.50 3.74
C LYS A 13 15.49 19.62 2.22
N ARG A 14 15.59 20.84 1.69
CA ARG A 14 15.77 21.08 0.26
C ARG A 14 17.08 20.49 -0.27
N LEU A 15 18.19 20.70 0.42
CA LEU A 15 19.50 20.16 0.04
C LEU A 15 19.52 18.62 0.03
N GLN A 16 18.74 17.99 0.91
CA GLN A 16 18.58 16.53 0.97
C GLN A 16 17.53 15.99 -0.01
N ASN A 17 16.97 16.84 -0.89
CA ASN A 17 15.87 16.52 -1.79
C ASN A 17 14.62 15.95 -1.05
N GLN A 18 14.43 16.36 0.20
CA GLN A 18 13.31 16.02 1.06
C GLN A 18 12.22 17.11 0.96
N ILE A 19 11.83 17.43 -0.27
CA ILE A 19 10.76 18.39 -0.55
C ILE A 19 9.46 17.60 -0.52
N TYR A 20 8.67 17.80 0.53
CA TYR A 20 7.39 17.12 0.70
C TYR A 20 6.26 18.05 0.28
N ASP A 21 5.53 17.68 -0.77
CA ASP A 21 4.25 18.30 -1.12
C ASP A 21 3.24 17.21 -1.54
N LYS A 22 2.05 17.61 -2.01
CA LYS A 22 1.00 16.65 -2.43
C LYS A 22 1.46 15.69 -3.53
N ASN A 23 2.40 16.10 -4.38
CA ASN A 23 2.91 15.34 -5.51
C ASN A 23 4.27 14.69 -5.21
N TYR A 24 5.03 15.23 -4.26
CA TYR A 24 6.32 14.71 -3.80
C TYR A 24 6.19 14.05 -2.41
N SER A 25 5.24 13.12 -2.29
CA SER A 25 5.13 12.26 -1.11
C SER A 25 5.97 11.01 -1.30
N VAL A 26 6.87 10.75 -0.35
CA VAL A 26 7.66 9.52 -0.32
C VAL A 26 6.93 8.53 0.60
N PHE A 27 6.49 7.41 0.05
CA PHE A 27 6.10 6.27 0.88
C PHE A 27 7.25 5.27 0.97
N ASN A 28 7.60 4.89 2.18
CA ASN A 28 8.68 3.93 2.41
C ASN A 28 8.21 2.51 2.07
N PHE A 29 8.90 1.89 1.12
CA PHE A 29 8.65 0.50 0.73
C PHE A 29 9.91 -0.34 0.98
N PRO A 30 9.86 -1.33 1.90
CA PRO A 30 11.02 -2.17 2.18
C PRO A 30 11.50 -2.90 0.92
N ARG A 31 12.80 -2.84 0.63
CA ARG A 31 13.37 -3.52 -0.55
C ARG A 31 13.16 -5.04 -0.52
N GLN A 32 13.17 -5.64 0.67
CA GLN A 32 12.84 -7.05 0.84
C GLN A 32 11.42 -7.37 0.36
N ALA A 33 10.46 -6.48 0.63
CA ALA A 33 9.08 -6.64 0.17
C ALA A 33 8.97 -6.62 -1.34
N PHE A 34 9.71 -5.74 -2.00
CA PHE A 34 9.83 -5.73 -3.47
C PHE A 34 10.28 -7.09 -4.00
N HIS A 35 11.35 -7.64 -3.43
CA HIS A 35 11.93 -8.90 -3.88
C HIS A 35 10.99 -10.10 -3.62
N GLN A 36 10.40 -10.17 -2.42
CA GLN A 36 9.44 -11.23 -2.08
C GLN A 36 8.23 -11.22 -3.02
N LEU A 37 7.63 -10.04 -3.25
CA LEU A 37 6.48 -9.93 -4.14
C LEU A 37 6.86 -10.24 -5.59
N ARG A 38 8.00 -9.76 -6.09
CA ARG A 38 8.45 -10.03 -7.46
C ARG A 38 8.81 -11.49 -7.72
N ALA A 39 9.23 -12.23 -6.70
CA ALA A 39 9.56 -13.65 -6.83
C ALA A 39 8.31 -14.53 -7.02
N LEU A 40 7.12 -14.06 -6.64
CA LEU A 40 5.89 -14.83 -6.78
C LEU A 40 5.40 -14.92 -8.23
N PRO A 41 4.69 -16.00 -8.62
CA PRO A 41 4.02 -16.07 -9.91
C PRO A 41 2.96 -14.97 -10.05
N SER A 42 3.10 -14.13 -11.08
CA SER A 42 2.29 -12.91 -11.27
C SER A 42 2.47 -11.85 -10.18
N GLY A 43 3.60 -11.87 -9.47
CA GLY A 43 3.92 -10.99 -8.36
C GLY A 43 3.94 -9.50 -8.66
N HIS A 44 4.11 -9.11 -9.92
CA HIS A 44 3.97 -7.72 -10.35
C HIS A 44 2.56 -7.18 -10.08
N VAL A 45 1.50 -7.99 -10.22
CA VAL A 45 0.13 -7.57 -9.91
C VAL A 45 -0.06 -7.34 -8.42
N ALA A 46 0.53 -8.21 -7.58
CA ALA A 46 0.50 -8.04 -6.13
C ALA A 46 1.27 -6.80 -5.68
N LEU A 47 2.42 -6.53 -6.30
CA LEU A 47 3.18 -5.32 -6.08
C LEU A 47 2.39 -4.07 -6.46
N ASP A 48 1.85 -4.01 -7.68
CA ASP A 48 1.07 -2.86 -8.15
C ASP A 48 -0.17 -2.62 -7.28
N LEU A 49 -0.86 -3.70 -6.90
CA LEU A 49 -2.00 -3.64 -5.99
C LEU A 49 -1.59 -3.09 -4.61
N TYR A 50 -0.48 -3.56 -4.06
CA TYR A 50 0.01 -3.08 -2.77
C TYR A 50 0.36 -1.59 -2.80
N LEU A 51 1.07 -1.14 -3.84
CA LEU A 51 1.42 0.27 -4.04
C LEU A 51 0.15 1.14 -4.15
N TYR A 52 -0.85 0.69 -4.92
CA TYR A 52 -2.13 1.37 -5.04
C TYR A 52 -2.86 1.49 -3.70
N LEU A 53 -2.92 0.40 -2.92
CA LEU A 53 -3.56 0.42 -1.60
C LEU A 53 -2.80 1.31 -0.62
N HIS A 54 -1.46 1.29 -0.68
CA HIS A 54 -0.61 2.14 0.16
C HIS A 54 -0.80 3.63 -0.15
N ASP A 55 -0.92 4.02 -1.43
CA ASP A 55 -1.29 5.39 -1.83
C ASP A 55 -2.64 5.80 -1.21
N LYS A 56 -3.68 4.98 -1.40
CA LYS A 56 -5.04 5.30 -0.95
C LYS A 56 -5.27 5.22 0.55
N HIS A 57 -4.52 4.39 1.26
CA HIS A 57 -4.83 4.05 2.66
C HIS A 57 -3.63 4.12 3.60
N GLY A 58 -2.39 4.04 3.10
CA GLY A 58 -1.18 3.97 3.92
C GLY A 58 -0.84 5.26 4.67
N HIS A 59 -1.43 6.39 4.28
CA HIS A 59 -1.24 7.68 4.97
C HIS A 59 -2.01 7.78 6.30
N ILE A 60 -2.94 6.87 6.59
CA ILE A 60 -3.66 6.81 7.87
C ILE A 60 -3.36 5.47 8.54
N LEU A 61 -2.65 5.53 9.66
CA LEU A 61 -2.29 4.34 10.43
C LEU A 61 -3.54 3.60 10.89
N GLY A 62 -3.57 2.29 10.66
CA GLY A 62 -4.68 1.43 11.09
C GLY A 62 -5.96 1.61 10.28
N LYS A 63 -5.97 2.35 9.17
CA LYS A 63 -7.16 2.53 8.34
C LYS A 63 -7.65 1.19 7.79
N THR A 64 -8.94 0.94 8.01
CA THR A 64 -9.63 -0.23 7.48
C THR A 64 -10.37 0.13 6.21
N PHE A 65 -10.42 -0.78 5.24
CA PHE A 65 -11.06 -0.54 3.94
C PHE A 65 -11.61 -1.84 3.33
N GLN A 66 -12.47 -1.72 2.33
CA GLN A 66 -12.94 -2.85 1.54
C GLN A 66 -12.20 -2.87 0.20
N ILE A 67 -11.97 -4.07 -0.34
CA ILE A 67 -11.39 -4.26 -1.67
C ILE A 67 -12.48 -4.85 -2.58
N SER A 68 -12.94 -4.06 -3.55
CA SER A 68 -13.84 -4.52 -4.62
C SER A 68 -13.05 -4.76 -5.90
N VAL A 69 -12.89 -6.02 -6.29
CA VAL A 69 -12.16 -6.42 -7.51
C VAL A 69 -12.82 -5.84 -8.76
N ASP A 70 -14.16 -5.83 -8.79
CA ASP A 70 -14.92 -5.26 -9.91
C ASP A 70 -14.69 -3.75 -10.03
N ALA A 71 -14.66 -3.04 -8.89
CA ALA A 71 -14.38 -1.61 -8.88
C ALA A 71 -12.94 -1.33 -9.32
N LEU A 72 -11.95 -2.05 -8.76
CA LEU A 72 -10.54 -1.88 -9.13
C LEU A 72 -10.30 -2.08 -10.63
N GLN A 73 -10.92 -3.08 -11.24
CA GLN A 73 -10.78 -3.32 -12.67
C GLN A 73 -11.33 -2.16 -13.52
N ARG A 74 -12.41 -1.51 -13.07
CA ARG A 74 -13.06 -0.43 -13.81
C ARG A 74 -12.42 0.93 -13.59
N THR A 75 -11.93 1.20 -12.38
CA THR A 75 -11.56 2.56 -11.96
C THR A 75 -10.08 2.75 -11.66
N ALA A 76 -9.35 1.69 -11.33
CA ALA A 76 -7.96 1.79 -10.89
C ALA A 76 -6.93 1.49 -11.99
N GLY A 77 -7.38 1.21 -13.23
CA GLY A 77 -6.50 1.09 -14.40
C GLY A 77 -5.63 -0.17 -14.42
N PHE A 78 -5.97 -1.21 -13.65
CA PHE A 78 -5.23 -2.47 -13.67
C PHE A 78 -5.40 -3.17 -15.03
N ALA A 79 -4.30 -3.39 -15.74
CA ALA A 79 -4.27 -4.13 -17.00
C ALA A 79 -4.37 -5.67 -16.83
N CYS A 80 -4.99 -6.15 -15.75
CA CYS A 80 -5.11 -7.57 -15.43
C CYS A 80 -6.55 -7.98 -15.12
N GLY A 81 -6.86 -9.25 -15.34
CA GLY A 81 -8.19 -9.79 -15.09
C GLY A 81 -8.49 -9.97 -13.60
N GLN A 82 -9.78 -10.11 -13.26
CA GLN A 82 -10.25 -10.30 -11.89
C GLN A 82 -9.60 -11.47 -11.16
N LYS A 83 -9.33 -12.57 -11.89
CA LYS A 83 -8.64 -13.74 -11.33
C LYS A 83 -7.23 -13.40 -10.84
N ALA A 84 -6.50 -12.58 -11.59
CA ALA A 84 -5.16 -12.12 -11.22
C ALA A 84 -5.22 -11.21 -9.99
N LEU A 85 -6.18 -10.28 -9.94
CA LEU A 85 -6.40 -9.42 -8.76
C LEU A 85 -6.76 -10.23 -7.51
N ARG A 86 -7.65 -11.22 -7.61
CA ARG A 86 -7.99 -12.10 -6.48
C ARG A 86 -6.78 -12.88 -6.00
N LYS A 87 -5.95 -13.38 -6.93
CA LYS A 87 -4.70 -14.05 -6.59
C LYS A 87 -3.72 -13.10 -5.89
N ALA A 88 -3.58 -11.88 -6.39
CA ALA A 88 -2.75 -10.84 -5.77
C ALA A 88 -3.19 -10.50 -4.34
N ILE A 89 -4.49 -10.38 -4.09
CA ILE A 89 -5.03 -10.18 -2.73
C ILE A 89 -4.61 -11.35 -1.81
N ASN A 90 -4.75 -12.59 -2.27
CA ASN A 90 -4.35 -13.76 -1.48
C ASN A 90 -2.84 -13.77 -1.20
N GLN A 91 -2.01 -13.46 -2.20
CA GLN A 91 -0.55 -13.37 -2.03
C GLN A 91 -0.15 -12.31 -0.99
N LEU A 92 -0.82 -11.16 -0.98
CA LEU A 92 -0.59 -10.12 0.01
C LEU A 92 -1.04 -10.53 1.42
N LEU A 93 -2.12 -11.31 1.54
CA LEU A 93 -2.56 -11.89 2.81
C LEU A 93 -1.56 -12.94 3.32
N GLU A 94 -1.12 -13.84 2.46
CA GLU A 94 -0.15 -14.92 2.77
C GLU A 94 1.19 -14.37 3.25
N LEU A 95 1.69 -13.31 2.61
CA LEU A 95 2.92 -12.63 2.98
C LEU A 95 2.76 -11.61 4.14
N GLY A 96 1.53 -11.39 4.63
CA GLY A 96 1.26 -10.48 5.75
C GLY A 96 1.29 -9.00 5.40
N TYR A 97 1.29 -8.62 4.12
CA TYR A 97 1.14 -7.21 3.69
C TYR A 97 -0.30 -6.69 3.84
N LEU A 98 -1.26 -7.61 3.87
CA LEU A 98 -2.65 -7.35 4.20
C LEU A 98 -3.09 -8.25 5.35
N THR A 99 -4.00 -7.74 6.18
CA THR A 99 -4.71 -8.51 7.19
C THR A 99 -6.21 -8.35 7.03
N ILE A 100 -6.96 -9.40 7.40
CA ILE A 100 -8.42 -9.33 7.47
C ILE A 100 -8.79 -8.79 8.85
N PHE A 101 -9.28 -7.55 8.89
CA PHE A 101 -9.74 -6.92 10.12
C PHE A 101 -11.12 -7.45 10.54
N LYS A 102 -12.03 -7.61 9.58
CA LYS A 102 -13.33 -8.26 9.80
C LYS A 102 -13.66 -9.19 8.64
N SER A 103 -14.04 -10.41 9.00
CA SER A 103 -14.51 -11.42 8.06
C SER A 103 -15.81 -10.99 7.37
N TYR A 104 -16.05 -11.59 6.21
CA TYR A 104 -17.28 -11.39 5.45
C TYR A 104 -18.52 -11.77 6.26
N SER A 105 -19.55 -10.92 6.23
CA SER A 105 -20.88 -11.23 6.76
C SER A 105 -21.93 -10.94 5.71
N VAL A 106 -22.65 -11.99 5.29
CA VAL A 106 -23.77 -11.89 4.34
C VAL A 106 -24.76 -10.83 4.82
N GLY A 107 -25.19 -9.94 3.92
CA GLY A 107 -26.20 -8.90 4.19
C GLY A 107 -25.73 -7.72 5.04
N LYS A 108 -24.50 -7.73 5.59
CA LYS A 108 -23.97 -6.62 6.41
C LYS A 108 -22.79 -5.92 5.76
N HIS A 109 -21.70 -6.64 5.52
CA HIS A 109 -20.48 -6.04 4.97
C HIS A 109 -19.60 -7.08 4.27
N GLY A 110 -18.88 -6.60 3.23
CA GLY A 110 -17.77 -7.30 2.61
C GLY A 110 -16.65 -7.64 3.62
N ARG A 111 -15.63 -8.39 3.17
CA ARG A 111 -14.39 -8.51 3.94
C ARG A 111 -13.77 -7.13 4.12
N ILE A 112 -13.36 -6.81 5.34
CA ILE A 112 -12.68 -5.56 5.66
C ILE A 112 -11.21 -5.88 5.89
N PHE A 113 -10.35 -5.14 5.21
CA PHE A 113 -8.91 -5.30 5.19
C PHE A 113 -8.23 -4.13 5.88
N GLN A 114 -6.99 -4.35 6.27
CA GLN A 114 -6.08 -3.34 6.78
C GLN A 114 -4.68 -3.61 6.20
N LEU A 115 -3.96 -2.54 5.86
CA LEU A 115 -2.54 -2.65 5.52
C LEU A 115 -1.76 -3.04 6.78
N SER A 116 -0.86 -4.01 6.64
CA SER A 116 -0.01 -4.49 7.72
C SER A 116 1.44 -4.50 7.29
N LYS A 117 2.34 -4.46 8.28
CA LYS A 117 3.74 -4.78 8.02
C LYS A 117 3.82 -6.30 7.77
N PRO A 118 4.61 -6.74 6.77
CA PRO A 118 4.81 -8.16 6.55
C PRO A 118 5.30 -8.81 7.83
N ASN A 119 4.86 -10.04 8.08
CA ASN A 119 5.44 -10.81 9.15
C ASN A 119 6.93 -10.95 8.86
N ASP A 120 7.78 -10.77 9.87
CA ASP A 120 9.18 -11.17 9.81
C ASP A 120 9.20 -12.69 9.69
N VAL A 121 9.00 -13.20 8.47
CA VAL A 121 9.19 -14.62 8.18
C VAL A 121 10.70 -14.82 8.22
N VAL A 122 11.16 -15.29 9.38
CA VAL A 122 12.50 -15.82 9.63
C VAL A 122 12.83 -16.92 8.62
#